data_AF-A0A4Z0QRS1-F1
#
_entry.id   AF-A0A4Z0QRS1-F1
#
_cell.length_a   1.000
_cell.length_b   1.000
_cell.length_c   1.000
_cell.angle_alpha   90.00
_cell.angle_beta   90.00
_cell.angle_gamma   90.00
#
_symmetry.space_group_name_H-M   'P 1'
#
loop_
_entity.id
_entity.type
_entity.pdbx_description
1 polymer ?
#
loop_
_entity_poly.entity_id
_entity_poly.type
_entity_poly.pdbx_seq_one_letter_code
_entity_poly.pdbx_strand_id
1 'polypeptide(L)' 'MLEEFDDEVFNELVEKIEVIAPAHFVFELKRGMRVGKL' A
#
# COMPACT_ATOMS: atom_id res chain seq x y z
N MET A 1 -16.59 5.61 12.83
CA MET A 1 -15.45 5.05 13.58
C MET A 1 -14.34 4.85 12.59
N LEU A 2 -13.13 5.32 12.89
CA LEU A 2 -11.95 4.93 12.11
C LEU A 2 -11.53 3.58 12.67
N GLU A 3 -11.53 2.55 11.82
CA GLU A 3 -10.91 1.28 12.18
C GLU A 3 -9.41 1.52 12.37
N GLU A 4 -8.84 0.95 13.43
CA GLU A 4 -7.40 0.98 13.62
C GLU A 4 -6.72 0.31 12.41
N PHE A 5 -5.64 0.91 11.97
CA PHE A 5 -4.84 0.34 10.89
C PHE A 5 -4.09 -0.88 11.42
N ASP A 6 -4.23 -2.01 10.71
CA ASP A 6 -3.55 -3.25 11.04
C ASP A 6 -2.22 -3.36 10.27
N ASP A 7 -1.13 -3.12 11.00
CA ASP A 7 0.23 -3.20 10.47
C ASP A 7 0.58 -4.62 10.00
N GLU A 8 0.08 -5.67 10.66
CA GLU A 8 0.38 -7.06 10.32
C GLU A 8 -0.23 -7.40 8.95
N VAL A 9 -1.51 -7.06 8.75
CA VAL A 9 -2.19 -7.24 7.47
C VAL A 9 -1.50 -6.45 6.35
N PHE A 10 -1.10 -5.20 6.62
CA PHE A 10 -0.42 -4.40 5.61
C PHE A 10 0.92 -5.03 5.17
N ASN A 11 1.75 -5.46 6.12
CA ASN A 11 3.04 -6.10 5.86
C ASN A 11 2.87 -7.48 5.17
N GLU A 12 1.76 -8.16 5.42
CA GLU A 12 1.42 -9.38 4.70
C GLU A 12 1.01 -9.15 3.26
N LEU A 13 0.39 -8.01 2.93
CA LEU A 13 -0.15 -7.74 1.60
C LEU A 13 0.83 -7.00 0.68
N VAL A 14 1.59 -6.04 1.22
CA VAL A 14 2.44 -5.15 0.44
C VAL A 14 3.83 -5.74 0.25
N GLU A 15 4.30 -5.74 -1.00
CA GLU A 15 5.62 -6.20 -1.40
C GLU A 15 6.58 -5.01 -1.61
N LYS A 16 6.08 -3.92 -2.21
CA LYS A 16 6.87 -2.71 -2.45
C LYS A 16 5.99 -1.46 -2.43
N ILE A 17 6.58 -0.34 -2.03
CA ILE A 17 5.97 0.98 -2.07
C ILE A 17 6.79 1.88 -2.99
N GLU A 18 6.14 2.48 -3.98
CA GLU A 18 6.72 3.48 -4.86
C GLU A 18 6.14 4.86 -4.53
N VAL A 19 7.03 5.81 -4.22
CA VAL A 19 6.66 7.21 -3.92
C VAL A 19 6.86 8.04 -5.17
N ILE A 20 5.76 8.53 -5.76
CA ILE A 20 5.80 9.32 -7.00
C ILE A 20 5.91 10.81 -6.68
N ALA A 21 5.11 11.26 -5.72
CA ALA A 21 5.03 12.64 -5.25
C ALA A 21 4.44 12.66 -3.82
N PRO A 22 4.45 13.81 -3.11
CA PRO A 22 3.82 13.90 -1.80
C PRO A 22 2.34 13.48 -1.87
N ALA A 23 1.94 12.51 -1.04
CA ALA A 23 0.59 11.91 -1.03
C ALA A 23 0.21 11.08 -2.28
N HIS A 24 1.13 10.85 -3.23
CA HIS A 24 0.92 10.00 -4.40
C HIS A 24 1.81 8.76 -4.32
N PHE A 25 1.19 7.64 -3.96
CA PHE A 25 1.85 6.36 -3.72
C PHE A 25 1.25 5.26 -4.59
N VAL A 26 2.10 4.33 -5.02
CA VAL A 26 1.70 3.07 -5.62
C VAL A 26 2.21 1.93 -4.75
N PHE A 27 1.29 1.09 -4.29
CA PHE A 27 1.58 -0.14 -3.57
C PHE A 27 1.63 -1.29 -4.57
N GLU A 28 2.73 -2.02 -4.58
CA GLU A 28 2.81 -3.33 -5.21
C GLU A 28 2.48 -4.37 -4.16
N LEU A 29 1.45 -5.16 -4.42
CA LEU A 29 0.98 -6.22 -3.56
C LEU A 29 1.68 -7.53 -3.92
N LYS A 30 1.79 -8.44 -2.95
CA LYS A 30 2.28 -9.78 -3.19
C LYS A 30 1.47 -10.41 -4.32
N ARG A 31 2.16 -10.93 -5.34
CA ARG A 31 1.62 -11.41 -6.65
C ARG A 31 1.58 -10.35 -7.76
N GLY A 32 2.21 -9.20 -7.56
CA GLY A 32 2.47 -8.21 -8.62
C GLY A 32 1.29 -7.31 -8.98
N MET A 33 0.21 -7.32 -8.19
CA MET A 33 -0.90 -6.38 -8.39
C MET A 33 -0.49 -5.00 -7.90
N ARG A 34 -0.71 -3.96 -8.72
CA ARG A 34 -0.38 -2.57 -8.37
C ARG A 34 -1.65 -1.79 -8.05
N VAL A 35 -1.67 -1.13 -6.90
CA VAL A 35 -2.79 -0.30 -6.43
C VAL A 35 -2.26 1.08 -6.08
N GLY A 36 -2.84 2.11 -6.67
CA GLY A 36 -2.49 3.49 -6.37
C GLY A 36 -3.59 4.43 -6.87
N LYS A 37 -3.65 5.61 -6.27
CA LYS A 37 -4.48 6.71 -6.75
C LYS A 37 -3.54 7.80 -7.28
N LEU A 38 -3.62 8.05 -8.58
CA LEU A 38 -2.92 9.15 -9.25
C LEU A 38 -3.52 10.50 -8.84
#